data_AF-A0AAE1ASP5-F1
#
_entry.id   AF-A0AAE1ASP5-F1
#
_cell.length_a   1.000
_cell.length_b   1.000
_cell.length_c   1.000
_cell.angle_alpha   90.00
_cell.angle_beta   90.00
_cell.angle_gamma   90.00
#
_symmetry.space_group_name_H-M   'P 1'
#
loop_
_entity.id
_entity.type
_entity.pdbx_description
1 polymer ?
#
loop_
_entity_poly.entity_id
_entity_poly.type
_entity_poly.pdbx_seq_one_letter_code
_entity_poly.pdbx_strand_id
1 'polypeptide(L)'
;MASSEGSEYSTPEAEVCAVKASYPGRCRVVKDVGDYSHVITVQPAEMDATIKFQIPAGYPQVKPVVAVRSESLVPETLQELTESVQARAAAQTGEAMLQDLIDFVSDQLAAAGLKPNRVRNVSGDTDLCDSNNKKKNKRRKQKTGGKKKEDEGGDEKLPPMKTASDVVNRIIWDEALEKDDFIVGYFDRFRGLMERSFSAFSWEDLASVDYDVLAVPKHRIQYFKYKDVKVWDKPRRLDNVFGSAKGTKTIDVVIRELEEQKDISSATKHEEKPERSDASLSDDSHEDDDSDDDDGITVTIGSTAGIGVSQPKPTEKPEGASLKHQGEEGEGAAGGYNPYWRDKLRPNYFICVRLTDDSVRERICTVQDHLMEQDPALAECCIPGASLHVTLCTLGLDTAEQLQMCVATLSKVKAELKAALPTSPLHLHGSSHFFNRVVYAKVHHKTDFLAFCDLLKTLLREAGVQIRDGYEFVPHASIMKVTRPVARERGSKNIDPSIYAPFVDTEFGYQEIDAIHLCSMDKERRSDGFYLTPLELNFTS
;
A
#
# COMPACT_ATOMS: atom_id res chain seq x y z
N MET A 1 -37.14 -47.33 -33.04
CA MET A 1 -35.67 -47.49 -32.93
C MET A 1 -35.13 -46.10 -32.66
N ALA A 2 -35.14 -45.66 -31.41
CA ALA A 2 -34.14 -45.98 -30.38
C ALA A 2 -32.78 -45.38 -30.77
N SER A 3 -32.54 -44.24 -30.13
CA SER A 3 -31.30 -43.57 -29.77
C SER A 3 -29.99 -44.32 -30.00
N SER A 4 -28.99 -43.59 -30.50
CA SER A 4 -27.61 -43.79 -30.11
C SER A 4 -27.03 -42.42 -29.80
N GLU A 5 -26.71 -42.26 -28.53
CA GLU A 5 -26.28 -41.07 -27.83
C GLU A 5 -24.93 -40.57 -28.38
N GLY A 6 -24.89 -39.29 -28.77
CA GLY A 6 -23.63 -38.56 -28.84
C GLY A 6 -23.21 -38.26 -27.41
N SER A 7 -22.11 -38.84 -26.95
CA SER A 7 -21.51 -38.55 -25.66
C SER A 7 -21.33 -37.04 -25.50
N GLU A 8 -22.03 -36.44 -24.54
CA GLU A 8 -21.81 -35.06 -24.09
C GLU A 8 -20.39 -34.94 -23.54
N TYR A 9 -19.42 -34.64 -24.41
CA TYR A 9 -18.16 -34.08 -23.95
C TYR A 9 -18.48 -32.70 -23.37
N SER A 10 -18.46 -32.61 -22.04
CA SER A 10 -18.51 -31.35 -21.31
C SER A 10 -17.42 -30.44 -21.88
N THR A 11 -17.83 -29.41 -22.61
CA THR A 11 -16.87 -28.43 -23.15
C THR A 11 -16.21 -27.73 -21.96
N PRO A 12 -14.92 -27.37 -22.05
CA PRO A 12 -14.26 -26.53 -21.04
C PRO A 12 -15.09 -25.30 -20.69
N GLU A 13 -15.74 -24.70 -21.69
CA GLU A 13 -16.70 -23.60 -21.54
C GLU A 13 -17.89 -23.92 -20.61
N ALA A 14 -18.50 -25.10 -20.74
CA ALA A 14 -19.66 -25.48 -19.94
C ALA A 14 -19.28 -25.64 -18.47
N GLU A 15 -18.11 -26.23 -18.20
CA GLU A 15 -17.60 -26.41 -16.85
C GLU A 15 -17.18 -25.07 -16.22
N VAL A 16 -16.50 -24.21 -16.97
CA VAL A 16 -16.14 -22.84 -16.55
C VAL A 16 -17.42 -22.04 -16.22
N CYS A 17 -18.46 -22.14 -17.04
CA CYS A 17 -19.75 -21.50 -16.79
C CYS A 17 -20.46 -22.06 -15.55
N ALA A 18 -20.43 -23.38 -15.34
CA ALA A 18 -20.99 -24.02 -14.15
C ALA A 18 -20.30 -23.54 -12.86
N VAL A 19 -18.96 -23.52 -12.84
CA VAL A 19 -18.19 -22.99 -11.71
C VAL A 19 -18.49 -21.51 -11.50
N LYS A 20 -18.59 -20.70 -12.56
CA LYS A 20 -18.97 -19.29 -12.45
C LYS A 20 -20.38 -19.11 -11.86
N ALA A 21 -21.32 -19.97 -12.21
CA ALA A 21 -22.69 -19.94 -11.68
C ALA A 21 -22.76 -20.37 -10.21
N SER A 22 -21.94 -21.35 -9.78
CA SER A 22 -21.88 -21.83 -8.40
C SER A 22 -21.27 -20.83 -7.41
N TYR A 23 -20.48 -19.86 -7.90
CA TYR A 23 -19.79 -18.86 -7.06
C TYR A 23 -20.10 -17.41 -7.52
N PRO A 24 -21.37 -16.96 -7.41
CA PRO A 24 -21.78 -15.64 -7.87
C PRO A 24 -21.06 -14.53 -7.08
N GLY A 25 -20.39 -13.62 -7.80
CA GLY A 25 -19.59 -12.54 -7.20
C GLY A 25 -18.28 -12.99 -6.53
N ARG A 26 -17.90 -14.27 -6.65
CA ARG A 26 -16.68 -14.86 -6.07
C ARG A 26 -15.89 -15.73 -7.05
N CYS A 27 -16.28 -15.77 -8.32
CA CYS A 27 -15.57 -16.44 -9.40
C CYS A 27 -15.35 -15.48 -10.56
N ARG A 28 -14.08 -15.33 -10.96
CA ARG A 28 -13.65 -14.55 -12.13
C ARG A 28 -13.15 -15.50 -13.20
N VAL A 29 -13.55 -15.26 -14.44
CA VAL A 29 -13.07 -16.00 -15.61
C VAL A 29 -12.47 -14.99 -16.60
N VAL A 30 -11.22 -15.17 -16.96
CA VAL A 30 -10.54 -14.40 -18.01
C VAL A 30 -10.21 -15.37 -19.15
N LYS A 31 -10.50 -15.00 -20.39
CA LYS A 31 -10.23 -15.82 -21.58
C LYS A 31 -8.95 -15.36 -22.26
N ASP A 32 -8.28 -16.29 -22.95
CA ASP A 32 -7.16 -16.03 -23.86
C ASP A 32 -5.99 -15.25 -23.21
N VAL A 33 -5.47 -15.79 -22.10
CA VAL A 33 -4.35 -15.20 -21.35
C VAL A 33 -3.07 -15.98 -21.61
N GLY A 34 -2.20 -15.44 -22.48
CA GLY A 34 -0.95 -16.11 -22.87
C GLY A 34 -1.22 -17.47 -23.53
N ASP A 35 -0.62 -18.53 -23.01
CA ASP A 35 -0.79 -19.91 -23.49
C ASP A 35 -2.04 -20.62 -22.92
N TYR A 36 -2.88 -19.94 -22.15
CA TYR A 36 -4.04 -20.51 -21.46
C TYR A 36 -5.37 -20.05 -22.07
N SER A 37 -6.27 -21.00 -22.31
CA SER A 37 -7.60 -20.72 -22.86
C SER A 37 -8.47 -19.98 -21.84
N HIS A 38 -8.39 -20.38 -20.57
CA HIS A 38 -9.15 -19.78 -19.48
C HIS A 38 -8.29 -19.67 -18.23
N VAL A 39 -8.38 -18.53 -17.55
CA VAL A 39 -7.87 -18.34 -16.19
C VAL A 39 -9.07 -18.11 -15.28
N ILE A 40 -9.32 -19.07 -14.40
CA ILE A 40 -10.41 -19.00 -13.43
C ILE A 40 -9.83 -18.69 -12.06
N THR A 41 -10.35 -17.67 -11.39
CA THR A 41 -10.02 -17.37 -9.99
C THR A 41 -11.28 -17.52 -9.16
N VAL A 42 -11.27 -18.46 -8.21
CA VAL A 42 -12.39 -18.77 -7.33
C VAL A 42 -12.01 -18.46 -5.90
N GLN A 43 -12.89 -17.76 -5.19
CA GLN A 43 -12.82 -17.58 -3.75
C GLN A 43 -13.91 -18.44 -3.08
N PRO A 44 -13.55 -19.56 -2.44
CA PRO A 44 -14.51 -20.36 -1.69
C PRO A 44 -15.24 -19.53 -0.64
N ALA A 45 -16.52 -19.82 -0.43
CA ALA A 45 -17.32 -19.11 0.55
C ALA A 45 -16.70 -19.26 1.95
N GLU A 46 -16.60 -18.15 2.68
CA GLU A 46 -16.22 -18.16 4.10
C GLU A 46 -14.77 -18.57 4.39
N MET A 47 -13.87 -18.55 3.40
CA MET A 47 -12.44 -18.88 3.57
C MET A 47 -11.52 -17.72 3.14
N ASP A 48 -10.44 -17.53 3.90
CA ASP A 48 -9.30 -16.66 3.51
C ASP A 48 -8.37 -17.41 2.56
N ALA A 49 -8.91 -17.80 1.41
CA ALA A 49 -8.16 -18.48 0.37
C ALA A 49 -8.67 -18.12 -1.02
N THR A 50 -7.75 -18.01 -1.96
CA THR A 50 -8.03 -17.82 -3.39
C THR A 50 -7.43 -18.97 -4.17
N ILE A 51 -8.23 -19.60 -5.03
CA ILE A 51 -7.82 -20.71 -5.88
C ILE A 51 -7.76 -20.19 -7.32
N LYS A 52 -6.60 -20.28 -7.95
CA LYS A 52 -6.39 -19.88 -9.34
C LYS A 52 -6.16 -21.13 -10.18
N PHE A 53 -6.96 -21.28 -11.22
CA PHE A 53 -6.84 -22.30 -12.27
C PHE A 53 -6.36 -21.63 -13.55
N GLN A 54 -5.26 -22.10 -14.12
CA GLN A 54 -4.83 -21.75 -15.48
C GLN A 54 -5.09 -22.97 -16.36
N ILE A 55 -6.06 -22.83 -17.25
CA ILE A 55 -6.60 -23.91 -18.07
C ILE A 55 -5.93 -23.85 -19.45
N PRO A 56 -5.13 -24.87 -19.83
CA PRO A 56 -4.52 -24.93 -21.14
C PRO A 56 -5.56 -25.22 -22.23
N ALA A 57 -5.23 -24.92 -23.49
CA ALA A 57 -6.11 -25.21 -24.64
C ALA A 57 -6.46 -26.70 -24.79
N GLY A 58 -5.61 -27.61 -24.27
CA GLY A 58 -5.84 -29.06 -24.29
C GLY A 58 -6.69 -29.62 -23.14
N TYR A 59 -7.26 -28.77 -22.28
CA TYR A 59 -8.14 -29.20 -21.19
C TYR A 59 -9.45 -29.82 -21.76
N PRO A 60 -10.00 -30.91 -21.19
CA PRO A 60 -9.59 -31.61 -19.95
C PRO A 60 -8.51 -32.69 -20.11
N GLN A 61 -7.97 -32.91 -21.32
CA GLN A 61 -6.91 -33.91 -21.58
C GLN A 61 -5.53 -33.47 -21.08
N VAL A 62 -5.36 -32.16 -20.87
CA VAL A 62 -4.18 -31.57 -20.22
C VAL A 62 -4.63 -30.94 -18.91
N LYS A 63 -3.98 -31.33 -17.81
CA LYS A 63 -4.32 -30.85 -16.46
C LYS A 63 -4.18 -29.32 -16.36
N PRO A 64 -5.06 -28.66 -15.59
CA PRO A 64 -4.91 -27.24 -15.27
C PRO A 64 -3.74 -27.02 -14.30
N VAL A 65 -3.10 -25.85 -14.37
CA VAL A 65 -2.16 -25.40 -13.34
C VAL A 65 -2.98 -24.76 -12.22
N VAL A 66 -2.88 -25.31 -11.02
CA VAL A 66 -3.63 -24.84 -9.85
C VAL A 66 -2.67 -24.20 -8.84
N ALA A 67 -3.02 -23.01 -8.39
CA ALA A 67 -2.32 -22.29 -7.32
C ALA A 67 -3.31 -21.88 -6.24
N VAL A 68 -2.98 -22.17 -4.98
CA VAL A 68 -3.77 -21.77 -3.82
C VAL A 68 -3.02 -20.65 -3.08
N ARG A 69 -3.69 -19.55 -2.78
CA ARG A 69 -3.16 -18.44 -1.97
C ARG A 69 -4.00 -18.28 -0.71
N SER A 70 -3.36 -18.08 0.44
CA SER A 70 -4.01 -17.80 1.72
C SER A 70 -3.08 -16.96 2.58
N GLU A 71 -3.57 -15.86 3.16
CA GLU A 71 -2.78 -15.00 4.07
C GLU A 71 -2.68 -15.59 5.49
N SER A 72 -3.56 -16.54 5.79
CA SER A 72 -3.67 -17.17 7.10
C SER A 72 -2.86 -18.47 7.26
N LEU A 73 -2.30 -19.03 6.17
CA LEU A 73 -1.50 -20.25 6.19
C LEU A 73 0.00 -20.00 6.16
N VAL A 74 0.75 -20.91 6.78
CA VAL A 74 2.22 -20.92 6.73
C VAL A 74 2.65 -21.35 5.32
N PRO A 75 3.73 -20.78 4.74
CA PRO A 75 4.19 -21.10 3.39
C PRO A 75 4.39 -22.60 3.12
N GLU A 76 4.89 -23.34 4.11
CA GLU A 76 5.09 -24.80 4.03
C GLU A 76 3.77 -25.56 3.80
N THR A 77 2.72 -25.23 4.56
CA THR A 77 1.38 -25.83 4.42
C THR A 77 0.73 -25.46 3.09
N LEU A 78 1.00 -24.25 2.58
CA LEU A 78 0.48 -23.79 1.30
C LEU A 78 1.15 -24.52 0.12
N GLN A 79 2.44 -24.82 0.26
CA GLN A 79 3.18 -25.63 -0.71
C GLN A 79 2.66 -27.07 -0.73
N GLU A 80 2.52 -27.72 0.43
CA GLU A 80 1.97 -29.08 0.54
C GLU A 80 0.53 -29.18 -0.04
N LEU A 81 -0.30 -28.17 0.22
CA LEU A 81 -1.64 -28.09 -0.33
C LEU A 81 -1.63 -27.94 -1.86
N THR A 82 -0.78 -27.07 -2.39
CA THR A 82 -0.65 -26.87 -3.83
C THR A 82 -0.17 -28.16 -4.53
N GLU A 83 0.81 -28.86 -3.96
CA GLU A 83 1.31 -30.14 -4.46
C GLU A 83 0.22 -31.22 -4.45
N SER A 84 -0.57 -31.31 -3.37
CA SER A 84 -1.69 -32.25 -3.23
C SER A 84 -2.80 -32.01 -4.26
N VAL A 85 -3.13 -30.75 -4.52
CA VAL A 85 -4.14 -30.35 -5.51
C VAL A 85 -3.66 -30.65 -6.93
N GLN A 86 -2.38 -30.39 -7.23
CA GLN A 86 -1.79 -30.73 -8.52
C GLN A 86 -1.70 -32.26 -8.75
N ALA A 87 -1.45 -33.04 -7.71
CA ALA A 87 -1.48 -34.50 -7.78
C ALA A 87 -2.89 -35.03 -8.06
N ARG A 88 -3.92 -34.44 -7.43
CA ARG A 88 -5.33 -34.79 -7.67
C ARG A 88 -5.79 -34.42 -9.08
N ALA A 89 -5.39 -33.24 -9.58
CA ALA A 89 -5.65 -32.83 -10.96
C ALA A 89 -5.00 -33.78 -11.99
N ALA A 90 -3.81 -34.33 -11.69
CA ALA A 90 -3.17 -35.31 -12.56
C ALA A 90 -3.94 -36.65 -12.61
N ALA A 91 -4.58 -37.05 -11.51
CA ALA A 91 -5.35 -38.30 -11.41
C ALA A 91 -6.71 -38.27 -12.13
N GLN A 92 -7.22 -37.08 -12.47
CA GLN A 92 -8.54 -36.87 -13.08
C GLN A 92 -8.46 -36.39 -14.55
N THR A 93 -7.29 -36.56 -15.18
CA THR A 93 -7.07 -36.15 -16.59
C THR A 93 -8.07 -36.84 -17.52
N GLY A 94 -8.81 -36.06 -18.31
CA GLY A 94 -9.81 -36.55 -19.27
C GLY A 94 -11.27 -36.29 -18.88
N GLU A 95 -11.54 -35.85 -17.65
CA GLU A 95 -12.88 -35.48 -17.15
C GLU A 95 -12.91 -34.04 -16.62
N ALA A 96 -14.12 -33.51 -16.40
CA ALA A 96 -14.35 -32.22 -15.75
C ALA A 96 -13.95 -32.31 -14.26
N MET A 97 -12.99 -31.48 -13.82
CA MET A 97 -12.35 -31.60 -12.49
C MET A 97 -12.34 -30.30 -11.67
N LEU A 98 -12.76 -29.15 -12.22
CA LEU A 98 -12.65 -27.85 -11.55
C LEU A 98 -13.46 -27.78 -10.25
N GLN A 99 -14.71 -28.26 -10.26
CA GLN A 99 -15.55 -28.26 -9.07
C GLN A 99 -15.01 -29.21 -7.98
N ASP A 100 -14.58 -30.42 -8.36
CA ASP A 100 -13.98 -31.39 -7.41
C ASP A 100 -12.70 -30.84 -6.77
N LEU A 101 -11.87 -30.13 -7.56
CA LEU A 101 -10.66 -29.49 -7.03
C LEU A 101 -10.99 -28.33 -6.06
N ILE A 102 -12.04 -27.55 -6.33
CA ILE A 102 -12.49 -26.49 -5.40
C ILE A 102 -13.00 -27.10 -4.10
N ASP A 103 -13.79 -28.17 -4.18
CA ASP A 103 -14.33 -28.86 -3.00
C ASP A 103 -13.20 -29.51 -2.19
N PHE A 104 -12.26 -30.16 -2.85
CA PHE A 104 -11.07 -30.74 -2.22
C PHE A 104 -10.20 -29.71 -1.49
N VAL A 105 -9.95 -28.56 -2.12
CA VAL A 105 -9.21 -27.45 -1.48
C VAL A 105 -9.99 -26.95 -0.27
N SER A 106 -11.30 -26.77 -0.39
CA SER A 106 -12.15 -26.30 0.70
C SER A 106 -12.12 -27.25 1.90
N ASP A 107 -12.18 -28.56 1.68
CA ASP A 107 -12.08 -29.58 2.72
C ASP A 107 -10.71 -29.59 3.41
N GLN A 108 -9.63 -29.47 2.65
CA GLN A 108 -8.27 -29.41 3.17
C GLN A 108 -8.02 -28.14 3.99
N LEU A 109 -8.55 -27.00 3.55
CA LEU A 109 -8.48 -25.73 4.28
C LEU A 109 -9.29 -25.79 5.59
N ALA A 110 -10.45 -26.44 5.57
CA ALA A 110 -11.24 -26.69 6.78
C ALA A 110 -10.52 -27.64 7.76
N ALA A 111 -9.86 -28.68 7.25
CA ALA A 111 -9.06 -29.60 8.06
C ALA A 111 -7.81 -28.95 8.66
N ALA A 112 -7.21 -27.97 7.96
CA ALA A 112 -6.09 -27.15 8.45
C ALA A 112 -6.49 -26.15 9.56
N GLY A 113 -7.78 -26.07 9.92
CA GLY A 113 -8.26 -25.30 11.07
C GLY A 113 -8.54 -23.82 10.79
N LEU A 114 -8.54 -23.39 9.53
CA LEU A 114 -9.04 -22.08 9.13
C LEU A 114 -10.55 -22.04 9.35
N LYS A 115 -11.02 -21.03 10.07
CA LYS A 115 -12.44 -20.77 10.26
C LYS A 115 -12.84 -19.45 9.62
N PRO A 116 -14.09 -19.32 9.15
CA PRO A 116 -14.63 -18.07 8.65
C PRO A 116 -14.48 -16.92 9.66
N ASN A 117 -14.06 -15.74 9.19
CA ASN A 117 -14.07 -14.46 9.93
C ASN A 117 -13.19 -14.37 11.18
N ARG A 118 -11.88 -14.61 11.06
CA ARG A 118 -10.91 -14.07 12.02
C ARG A 118 -9.93 -13.13 11.34
N VAL A 119 -10.25 -11.83 11.36
CA VAL A 119 -9.27 -10.77 11.14
C VAL A 119 -8.14 -10.99 12.15
N ARG A 120 -6.92 -11.20 11.66
CA ARG A 120 -5.73 -11.24 12.52
C ARG A 120 -5.50 -9.83 13.05
N ASN A 121 -5.77 -9.62 14.33
CA ASN A 121 -5.08 -8.56 15.06
C ASN A 121 -3.59 -8.95 15.05
N VAL A 122 -2.72 -8.09 14.54
CA VAL A 122 -1.28 -8.19 14.84
C VAL A 122 -1.20 -8.05 16.36
N SER A 123 -1.03 -9.18 17.03
CA SER A 123 -1.18 -9.30 18.48
C SER A 123 0.01 -10.06 19.01
N GLY A 124 0.91 -9.34 19.67
CA GLY A 124 2.00 -9.95 20.39
C GLY A 124 3.16 -8.99 20.56
N ASP A 125 3.76 -9.07 21.74
CA ASP A 125 5.17 -8.77 21.95
C ASP A 125 5.99 -9.45 20.84
N THR A 126 6.86 -8.70 20.17
CA THR A 126 7.77 -9.22 19.14
C THR A 126 9.18 -9.41 19.66
N ASP A 127 9.43 -9.04 20.91
CA ASP A 127 10.72 -9.13 21.56
C ASP A 127 11.20 -10.58 21.65
N LEU A 128 12.44 -10.81 21.22
CA LEU A 128 13.06 -12.12 21.19
C LEU A 128 13.65 -12.50 22.57
N CYS A 129 13.77 -11.53 23.50
CA CYS A 129 14.50 -11.71 24.76
C CYS A 129 13.76 -12.52 25.85
N ASP A 130 12.46 -12.80 25.72
CA ASP A 130 11.66 -13.49 26.75
C ASP A 130 11.59 -15.03 26.61
N SER A 131 12.48 -15.62 25.82
CA SER A 131 12.52 -17.07 25.56
C SER A 131 13.31 -17.86 26.61
N ASN A 132 12.95 -17.77 27.90
CA ASN A 132 13.51 -18.72 28.89
C ASN A 132 12.62 -19.02 30.11
N ASN A 133 11.42 -19.58 29.91
CA ASN A 133 10.88 -20.69 30.72
C ASN A 133 9.45 -21.06 30.30
N LYS A 134 9.25 -22.27 29.76
CA LYS A 134 8.18 -23.22 30.16
C LYS A 134 8.11 -24.40 29.19
N LYS A 135 8.86 -25.46 29.53
CA LYS A 135 8.46 -26.82 29.13
C LYS A 135 7.26 -27.25 29.99
N LYS A 136 6.26 -27.84 29.30
CA LYS A 136 5.15 -28.69 29.79
C LYS A 136 3.98 -27.99 30.50
N ASN A 137 2.85 -27.88 29.80
CA ASN A 137 1.75 -28.84 30.01
C ASN A 137 0.59 -28.64 29.01
N LYS A 138 0.40 -29.64 28.14
CA LYS A 138 -0.90 -29.90 27.49
C LYS A 138 -1.90 -30.26 28.59
N ARG A 139 -2.86 -29.39 28.89
CA ARG A 139 -4.15 -29.82 29.46
C ARG A 139 -5.29 -29.05 28.82
N ARG A 140 -6.12 -29.82 28.09
CA ARG A 140 -7.53 -29.56 27.79
C ARG A 140 -8.20 -28.78 28.92
N LYS A 141 -8.86 -27.67 28.61
CA LYS A 141 -9.93 -27.14 29.46
C LYS A 141 -11.19 -26.91 28.63
N GLN A 142 -12.22 -27.58 29.12
CA GLN A 142 -13.55 -27.69 28.56
C GLN A 142 -14.23 -26.32 28.41
N LYS A 143 -15.05 -26.23 27.37
CA LYS A 143 -16.17 -25.29 27.27
C LYS A 143 -17.03 -25.38 28.52
N THR A 144 -17.24 -24.26 29.19
CA THR A 144 -18.45 -24.01 29.96
C THR A 144 -18.99 -22.66 29.54
N GLY A 145 -20.21 -22.68 29.01
CA GLY A 145 -20.95 -21.49 28.61
C GLY A 145 -21.29 -20.63 29.82
N GLY A 146 -21.14 -19.32 29.64
CA GLY A 146 -21.53 -18.30 30.61
C GLY A 146 -22.23 -17.16 29.88
N LYS A 147 -23.53 -17.04 30.15
CA LYS A 147 -24.47 -15.97 29.80
C LYS A 147 -23.82 -14.58 29.69
N LYS A 148 -24.03 -13.91 28.55
CA LYS A 148 -23.92 -12.44 28.44
C LYS A 148 -25.01 -11.81 29.31
N LYS A 149 -24.61 -10.85 30.15
CA LYS A 149 -25.50 -9.80 30.67
C LYS A 149 -25.25 -8.56 29.83
N GLU A 150 -26.34 -7.93 29.46
CA GLU A 150 -26.44 -6.60 28.87
C GLU A 150 -25.91 -5.56 29.86
N ASP A 151 -25.23 -4.55 29.33
CA ASP A 151 -25.23 -3.22 29.93
C ASP A 151 -25.39 -2.20 28.79
N GLU A 152 -26.46 -1.43 28.88
CA GLU A 152 -26.86 -0.37 27.95
C GLU A 152 -26.19 0.94 28.36
N GLY A 153 -25.68 1.69 27.38
CA GLY A 153 -25.15 3.04 27.57
C GLY A 153 -24.64 3.59 26.25
N GLY A 154 -25.52 4.32 25.55
CA GLY A 154 -25.42 4.59 24.11
C GLY A 154 -24.33 5.55 23.68
N ASP A 155 -23.65 5.14 22.62
CA ASP A 155 -23.14 6.03 21.57
C ASP A 155 -23.78 5.48 20.29
N GLU A 156 -24.77 6.19 19.71
CA GLU A 156 -25.47 5.74 18.51
C GLU A 156 -24.46 5.65 17.36
N LYS A 157 -23.88 4.45 17.18
CA LYS A 157 -23.03 4.14 16.02
C LYS A 157 -23.86 4.40 14.76
N LEU A 158 -23.51 5.48 14.06
CA LEU A 158 -24.12 5.79 12.77
C LEU A 158 -24.04 4.55 11.87
N PRO A 159 -25.12 4.18 11.16
CA PRO A 159 -25.18 2.95 10.37
C PRO A 159 -23.93 2.80 9.48
N PRO A 160 -23.35 1.60 9.40
CA PRO A 160 -22.18 1.37 8.57
C PRO A 160 -22.53 1.65 7.11
N MET A 161 -21.79 2.56 6.47
CA MET A 161 -21.94 2.86 5.05
C MET A 161 -21.29 1.76 4.22
N LYS A 162 -21.84 1.48 3.04
CA LYS A 162 -21.25 0.53 2.08
C LYS A 162 -19.87 1.00 1.65
N THR A 163 -18.95 0.05 1.47
CA THR A 163 -17.55 0.33 1.15
C THR A 163 -17.37 0.70 -0.32
N ALA A 164 -16.25 1.32 -0.67
CA ALA A 164 -15.92 1.58 -2.09
C ALA A 164 -15.92 0.29 -2.91
N SER A 165 -15.47 -0.83 -2.33
CA SER A 165 -15.52 -2.17 -2.94
C SER A 165 -16.95 -2.60 -3.27
N ASP A 166 -17.92 -2.30 -2.40
CA ASP A 166 -19.34 -2.63 -2.63
C ASP A 166 -19.91 -1.81 -3.79
N VAL A 167 -19.52 -0.54 -3.91
CA VAL A 167 -19.95 0.34 -5.02
C VAL A 167 -19.32 -0.09 -6.34
N VAL A 168 -18.03 -0.41 -6.35
CA VAL A 168 -17.35 -0.99 -7.53
C VAL A 168 -18.05 -2.28 -7.95
N ASN A 169 -18.34 -3.17 -7.01
CA ASN A 169 -19.06 -4.40 -7.29
C ASN A 169 -20.45 -4.09 -7.86
N ARG A 170 -21.22 -3.16 -7.29
CA ARG A 170 -22.52 -2.78 -7.84
C ARG A 170 -22.43 -2.30 -9.29
N ILE A 171 -21.49 -1.44 -9.62
CA ILE A 171 -21.32 -0.91 -10.99
C ILE A 171 -20.78 -1.99 -11.96
N ILE A 172 -19.95 -2.93 -11.48
CA ILE A 172 -19.45 -4.06 -12.30
C ILE A 172 -20.56 -5.06 -12.60
N TRP A 173 -21.43 -5.34 -11.61
CA TRP A 173 -22.38 -6.45 -11.63
C TRP A 173 -23.82 -6.05 -11.96
N ASP A 174 -24.16 -4.75 -12.03
CA ASP A 174 -25.50 -4.28 -12.40
C ASP A 174 -25.61 -3.97 -13.88
N GLU A 175 -26.46 -4.70 -14.61
CA GLU A 175 -26.66 -4.53 -16.05
C GLU A 175 -27.43 -3.25 -16.40
N ALA A 176 -28.17 -2.67 -15.44
CA ALA A 176 -28.90 -1.42 -15.62
C ALA A 176 -28.00 -0.16 -15.60
N LEU A 177 -26.72 -0.31 -15.23
CA LEU A 177 -25.78 0.79 -15.07
C LEU A 177 -24.72 0.77 -16.18
N GLU A 178 -24.74 1.79 -17.04
CA GLU A 178 -23.73 1.94 -18.09
C GLU A 178 -22.39 2.40 -17.50
N LYS A 179 -21.35 1.57 -17.64
CA LYS A 179 -20.03 1.78 -17.01
C LYS A 179 -19.34 3.07 -17.47
N ASP A 180 -19.56 3.49 -18.71
CA ASP A 180 -18.94 4.67 -19.29
C ASP A 180 -19.49 5.99 -18.73
N ASP A 181 -20.68 5.96 -18.11
CA ASP A 181 -21.28 7.12 -17.45
C ASP A 181 -20.73 7.38 -16.04
N PHE A 182 -19.94 6.44 -15.50
CA PHE A 182 -19.35 6.55 -14.17
C PHE A 182 -17.91 7.08 -14.22
N ILE A 183 -17.63 8.01 -13.33
CA ILE A 183 -16.29 8.54 -13.09
C ILE A 183 -15.88 8.18 -11.66
N VAL A 184 -14.67 7.65 -11.53
CA VAL A 184 -14.08 7.30 -10.25
C VAL A 184 -13.11 8.39 -9.84
N GLY A 185 -13.39 9.01 -8.70
CA GLY A 185 -12.46 9.88 -8.00
C GLY A 185 -11.60 9.05 -7.05
N TYR A 186 -10.32 8.87 -7.37
CA TYR A 186 -9.38 8.10 -6.57
C TYR A 186 -8.11 8.89 -6.30
N PHE A 187 -7.48 8.65 -5.15
CA PHE A 187 -6.15 9.17 -4.90
C PHE A 187 -5.12 8.30 -5.63
N ASP A 188 -4.63 8.80 -6.76
CA ASP A 188 -3.50 8.22 -7.46
C ASP A 188 -2.22 8.37 -6.62
N ARG A 189 -1.29 7.40 -6.75
CA ARG A 189 -0.05 7.37 -5.96
C ARG A 189 0.81 8.61 -6.17
N PHE A 190 0.75 9.21 -7.36
CA PHE A 190 1.70 10.22 -7.81
C PHE A 190 1.01 11.52 -8.25
N ARG A 191 -0.28 11.49 -8.58
CA ARG A 191 -1.02 12.64 -9.13
C ARG A 191 -2.13 13.19 -8.23
N GLY A 192 -2.24 12.68 -7.00
CA GLY A 192 -3.28 13.13 -6.05
C GLY A 192 -4.67 12.68 -6.47
N LEU A 193 -5.71 13.47 -6.18
CA LEU A 193 -7.08 13.11 -6.54
C LEU A 193 -7.25 13.16 -8.06
N MET A 194 -7.32 12.00 -8.70
CA MET A 194 -7.59 11.86 -10.11
C MET A 194 -9.02 11.41 -10.35
N GLU A 195 -9.59 11.91 -11.45
CA GLU A 195 -10.83 11.42 -12.00
C GLU A 195 -10.53 10.68 -13.31
N ARG A 196 -11.04 9.45 -13.44
CA ARG A 196 -11.06 8.74 -14.72
C ARG A 196 -12.38 8.00 -14.86
N SER A 197 -12.72 7.64 -16.09
CA SER A 197 -13.87 6.79 -16.36
C SER A 197 -13.71 5.45 -15.65
N PHE A 198 -14.84 4.87 -15.23
CA PHE A 198 -14.88 3.58 -14.56
C PHE A 198 -14.29 2.46 -15.43
N SER A 199 -14.48 2.56 -16.76
CA SER A 199 -13.97 1.63 -17.77
C SER A 199 -12.46 1.73 -18.00
N ALA A 200 -11.81 2.82 -17.59
CA ALA A 200 -10.36 2.97 -17.69
C ALA A 200 -9.58 2.18 -16.62
N PHE A 201 -10.28 1.58 -15.66
CA PHE A 201 -9.66 0.82 -14.58
C PHE A 201 -9.81 -0.68 -14.75
N SER A 202 -8.71 -1.38 -14.47
CA SER A 202 -8.77 -2.80 -14.14
C SER A 202 -9.09 -2.98 -12.66
N TRP A 203 -10.19 -3.68 -12.41
CA TRP A 203 -10.67 -4.00 -11.06
C TRP A 203 -10.18 -5.39 -10.58
N GLU A 204 -9.18 -5.98 -11.26
CA GLU A 204 -8.46 -7.17 -10.76
C GLU A 204 -7.50 -6.82 -9.60
N ASP A 205 -6.92 -7.85 -8.97
CA ASP A 205 -5.88 -7.68 -7.96
C ASP A 205 -4.60 -7.14 -8.61
N LEU A 206 -3.95 -6.17 -7.97
CA LEU A 206 -2.77 -5.47 -8.49
C LEU A 206 -1.60 -6.43 -8.80
N ALA A 207 -1.60 -7.62 -8.19
CA ALA A 207 -0.59 -8.64 -8.40
C ALA A 207 -0.81 -9.52 -9.65
N SER A 208 -1.93 -9.35 -10.38
CA SER A 208 -2.26 -10.12 -11.59
C SER A 208 -2.31 -9.30 -12.87
N VAL A 209 -2.06 -8.00 -12.78
CA VAL A 209 -2.24 -7.04 -13.87
C VAL A 209 -0.86 -6.69 -14.45
N ASP A 210 -0.71 -6.81 -15.77
CA ASP A 210 0.52 -6.48 -16.49
C ASP A 210 0.83 -4.97 -16.42
N TYR A 211 2.09 -4.59 -16.68
CA TYR A 211 2.64 -3.25 -16.44
C TYR A 211 1.89 -2.10 -17.16
N ASP A 212 1.06 -2.40 -18.17
CA ASP A 212 0.37 -1.39 -18.99
C ASP A 212 -1.06 -1.07 -18.54
N VAL A 213 -1.59 -1.78 -17.53
CA VAL A 213 -3.01 -1.72 -17.18
C VAL A 213 -3.23 -0.99 -15.85
N LEU A 214 -4.02 0.09 -15.91
CA LEU A 214 -4.31 0.97 -14.77
C LEU A 214 -5.20 0.28 -13.73
N ALA A 215 -4.61 -0.36 -12.73
CA ALA A 215 -5.31 -0.89 -11.56
C ALA A 215 -5.21 0.08 -10.38
N VAL A 216 -6.35 0.42 -9.76
CA VAL A 216 -6.39 1.34 -8.61
C VAL A 216 -6.73 0.58 -7.32
N PRO A 217 -5.88 0.68 -6.28
CA PRO A 217 -6.19 0.09 -4.98
C PRO A 217 -7.51 0.64 -4.40
N LYS A 218 -8.43 -0.25 -4.02
CA LYS A 218 -9.79 0.10 -3.57
C LYS A 218 -9.84 1.05 -2.37
N HIS A 219 -8.83 1.04 -1.50
CA HIS A 219 -8.73 1.95 -0.36
C HIS A 219 -8.49 3.42 -0.75
N ARG A 220 -8.02 3.66 -1.99
CA ARG A 220 -7.71 4.99 -2.52
C ARG A 220 -8.90 5.69 -3.16
N ILE A 221 -9.99 4.97 -3.40
CA ILE A 221 -11.20 5.54 -3.98
C ILE A 221 -11.89 6.43 -2.94
N GLN A 222 -12.22 7.65 -3.35
CA GLN A 222 -12.84 8.66 -2.51
C GLN A 222 -14.30 8.88 -2.85
N TYR A 223 -14.65 8.92 -4.13
CA TYR A 223 -16.02 9.08 -4.57
C TYR A 223 -16.26 8.46 -5.94
N PHE A 224 -17.54 8.21 -6.23
CA PHE A 224 -18.05 7.89 -7.56
C PHE A 224 -18.96 9.01 -8.01
N LYS A 225 -18.82 9.40 -9.27
CA LYS A 225 -19.75 10.29 -9.96
C LYS A 225 -20.48 9.52 -11.06
N TYR A 226 -21.72 9.93 -11.31
CA TYR A 226 -22.50 9.54 -12.46
C TYR A 226 -22.92 10.82 -13.19
N LYS A 227 -22.51 10.99 -14.47
CA LYS A 227 -22.83 12.19 -15.28
C LYS A 227 -22.63 13.52 -14.52
N ASP A 228 -21.47 13.66 -13.86
CA ASP A 228 -21.05 14.80 -13.01
C ASP A 228 -21.70 14.94 -11.62
N VAL A 229 -22.68 14.11 -11.26
CA VAL A 229 -23.26 14.09 -9.92
C VAL A 229 -22.55 13.07 -9.04
N LYS A 230 -22.08 13.49 -7.86
CA LYS A 230 -21.51 12.57 -6.87
C LYS A 230 -22.58 11.63 -6.32
N VAL A 231 -22.46 10.35 -6.64
CA VAL A 231 -23.40 9.29 -6.23
C VAL A 231 -22.92 8.54 -4.99
N TRP A 232 -21.62 8.55 -4.71
CA TRP A 232 -21.06 8.00 -3.48
C TRP A 232 -19.84 8.81 -3.08
N ASP A 233 -19.76 9.29 -1.84
CA ASP A 233 -18.66 10.13 -1.34
C ASP A 233 -18.27 9.69 0.08
N LYS A 234 -17.04 9.16 0.20
CA LYS A 234 -16.48 8.61 1.44
C LYS A 234 -16.28 9.68 2.52
N PRO A 235 -15.64 10.84 2.25
CA PRO A 235 -15.56 11.95 3.21
C PRO A 235 -16.91 12.50 3.68
N ARG A 236 -17.89 12.63 2.77
CA ARG A 236 -19.20 13.23 3.08
C ARG A 236 -20.25 12.24 3.58
N ARG A 237 -19.89 10.96 3.75
CA ARG A 237 -20.80 9.85 4.09
C ARG A 237 -22.07 9.83 3.23
N LEU A 238 -21.92 10.12 1.94
CA LEU A 238 -23.02 10.14 0.98
C LEU A 238 -23.02 8.81 0.23
N ASP A 239 -24.16 8.12 0.26
CA ASP A 239 -24.38 6.84 -0.41
C ASP A 239 -25.69 6.90 -1.19
N ASN A 240 -25.68 7.60 -2.32
CA ASN A 240 -26.77 7.59 -3.27
C ASN A 240 -26.74 6.34 -4.19
N VAL A 241 -25.85 5.39 -3.93
CA VAL A 241 -25.78 4.12 -4.68
C VAL A 241 -26.69 3.07 -4.04
N PHE A 242 -26.60 2.91 -2.72
CA PHE A 242 -27.40 1.94 -1.96
C PHE A 242 -28.44 2.58 -1.04
N GLY A 243 -28.42 3.90 -0.85
CA GLY A 243 -29.31 4.59 0.08
C GLY A 243 -29.03 4.28 1.56
N SER A 244 -27.82 3.79 1.89
CA SER A 244 -27.50 3.30 3.24
C SER A 244 -27.23 4.44 4.25
N ALA A 245 -27.12 5.69 3.80
CA ALA A 245 -26.93 6.86 4.64
C ALA A 245 -28.28 7.57 4.94
N LYS A 246 -28.39 8.23 6.09
CA LYS A 246 -29.62 8.96 6.47
C LYS A 246 -29.89 10.08 5.46
N GLY A 247 -30.95 9.96 4.66
CA GLY A 247 -31.40 11.00 3.71
C GLY A 247 -30.92 10.85 2.25
N THR A 248 -30.31 9.73 1.87
CA THR A 248 -29.80 9.48 0.51
C THR A 248 -30.79 8.71 -0.37
N LYS A 249 -30.79 8.98 -1.68
CA LYS A 249 -31.66 8.30 -2.69
C LYS A 249 -30.95 7.05 -3.24
N THR A 250 -31.67 6.14 -3.91
CA THR A 250 -31.02 5.02 -4.64
C THR A 250 -30.52 5.47 -6.01
N ILE A 251 -29.56 4.74 -6.59
CA ILE A 251 -28.95 5.10 -7.89
C ILE A 251 -30.00 5.23 -8.99
N ASP A 252 -31.04 4.39 -8.97
CA ASP A 252 -32.13 4.39 -9.95
C ASP A 252 -32.94 5.69 -9.93
N VAL A 253 -33.10 6.30 -8.74
CA VAL A 253 -33.81 7.57 -8.58
C VAL A 253 -32.95 8.73 -9.08
N VAL A 254 -31.63 8.66 -8.86
CA VAL A 254 -30.67 9.67 -9.35
C VAL A 254 -30.57 9.62 -10.88
N ILE A 255 -30.58 8.44 -11.47
CA ILE A 255 -30.57 8.25 -12.93
C ILE A 255 -31.83 8.86 -13.55
N ARG A 256 -33.01 8.52 -13.02
CA ARG A 256 -34.29 9.05 -13.51
C ARG A 256 -34.40 10.57 -13.41
N GLU A 257 -33.96 11.17 -12.30
CA GLU A 257 -33.97 12.63 -12.11
C GLU A 257 -33.02 13.35 -13.08
N LEU A 258 -31.91 12.72 -13.47
CA LEU A 258 -30.95 13.27 -14.43
C LEU A 258 -31.41 13.12 -15.89
N GLU A 259 -32.11 12.04 -16.22
CA GLU A 259 -32.74 11.86 -17.54
C GLU A 259 -33.86 12.88 -17.76
N GLU A 260 -34.72 13.10 -16.76
CA GLU A 260 -35.78 14.11 -16.79
C GLU A 260 -35.22 15.55 -16.97
N GLN A 261 -34.08 15.87 -16.34
CA GLN A 261 -33.41 17.16 -16.51
C GLN A 261 -32.75 17.31 -17.89
N LYS A 262 -32.21 16.21 -18.45
CA LYS A 262 -31.65 16.22 -19.81
C LYS A 262 -32.72 16.43 -20.87
N ASP A 263 -33.90 15.84 -20.73
CA ASP A 263 -35.02 16.02 -21.65
C ASP A 263 -35.57 17.45 -21.66
N ILE A 264 -35.50 18.16 -20.52
CA ILE A 264 -35.85 19.58 -20.44
C ILE A 264 -34.79 20.46 -21.13
N SER A 265 -33.52 20.10 -21.02
CA SER A 265 -32.39 20.86 -21.61
C SER A 265 -32.14 20.60 -23.10
N SER A 266 -32.48 19.40 -23.60
CA SER A 266 -32.32 18.99 -25.01
C SER A 266 -33.40 19.59 -25.91
N ALA A 267 -34.55 19.97 -25.35
CA ALA A 267 -35.58 20.74 -26.06
C ALA A 267 -35.16 22.19 -26.39
N THR A 268 -34.04 22.70 -25.84
CA THR A 268 -33.60 24.10 -26.02
C THR A 268 -32.36 24.29 -26.91
N LYS A 269 -31.77 23.22 -27.47
CA LYS A 269 -30.59 23.31 -28.36
C LYS A 269 -30.77 22.47 -29.63
N HIS A 270 -31.68 22.92 -30.49
CA HIS A 270 -31.67 22.59 -31.91
C HIS A 270 -31.12 23.79 -32.67
N GLU A 271 -29.88 23.66 -33.18
CA GLU A 271 -29.36 24.23 -34.45
C GLU A 271 -27.83 24.30 -34.37
N GLU A 272 -27.15 23.29 -34.93
CA GLU A 272 -26.15 23.43 -36.02
C GLU A 272 -25.39 22.10 -36.23
N LYS A 273 -25.24 21.72 -37.50
CA LYS A 273 -24.65 20.46 -38.00
C LYS A 273 -23.31 20.75 -38.72
N PRO A 274 -22.51 19.70 -39.07
CA PRO A 274 -21.05 19.70 -39.01
C PRO A 274 -20.38 19.80 -40.39
N GLU A 275 -19.05 20.02 -40.40
CA GLU A 275 -18.20 19.60 -41.52
C GLU A 275 -16.94 18.83 -41.06
N ARG A 276 -16.62 17.81 -41.86
CA ARG A 276 -15.47 16.90 -41.76
C ARG A 276 -14.21 17.56 -42.35
N SER A 277 -13.03 17.20 -41.85
CA SER A 277 -11.92 16.85 -42.75
C SER A 277 -10.96 15.86 -42.10
N ASP A 278 -10.48 15.00 -42.98
CA ASP A 278 -9.58 13.86 -42.84
C ASP A 278 -8.13 14.36 -42.97
N ALA A 279 -7.21 13.88 -42.13
CA ALA A 279 -5.77 13.83 -42.44
C ALA A 279 -5.02 12.92 -41.47
N SER A 280 -4.12 12.15 -42.07
CA SER A 280 -3.36 11.02 -41.57
C SER A 280 -1.91 11.37 -41.16
N LEU A 281 -1.30 10.47 -40.37
CA LEU A 281 0.15 10.16 -40.21
C LEU A 281 1.05 11.03 -39.29
N SER A 282 1.59 10.38 -38.24
CA SER A 282 3.02 10.17 -37.88
C SER A 282 3.06 9.72 -36.42
N ASP A 283 3.41 8.47 -36.11
CA ASP A 283 4.77 7.99 -35.78
C ASP A 283 5.59 9.01 -34.99
N ASP A 284 5.52 8.92 -33.66
CA ASP A 284 6.48 9.56 -32.77
C ASP A 284 6.81 8.58 -31.63
N SER A 285 8.10 8.31 -31.53
CA SER A 285 8.72 7.39 -30.59
C SER A 285 8.45 7.82 -29.15
N HIS A 286 7.84 6.93 -28.37
CA HIS A 286 7.74 7.10 -26.92
C HIS A 286 9.13 6.95 -26.29
N GLU A 287 9.71 8.08 -25.89
CA GLU A 287 10.75 8.13 -24.88
C GLU A 287 10.13 7.72 -23.53
N ASP A 288 10.73 6.72 -22.89
CA ASP A 288 10.37 6.24 -21.56
C ASP A 288 10.54 7.37 -20.52
N ASP A 289 9.44 8.02 -20.13
CA ASP A 289 9.41 9.04 -19.07
C ASP A 289 9.32 8.37 -17.70
N ASP A 290 10.50 8.06 -17.17
CA ASP A 290 10.82 7.39 -15.93
C ASP A 290 10.51 8.29 -14.71
N SER A 291 9.21 8.48 -14.40
CA SER A 291 8.71 9.32 -13.30
C SER A 291 8.60 8.56 -11.97
N ASP A 292 9.72 8.12 -11.41
CA ASP A 292 9.78 7.88 -9.97
C ASP A 292 9.90 9.27 -9.28
N ASP A 293 9.17 9.53 -8.18
CA ASP A 293 9.21 10.78 -7.37
C ASP A 293 9.63 10.54 -5.91
N ASP A 294 10.46 11.46 -5.39
CA ASP A 294 11.56 11.29 -4.41
C ASP A 294 11.05 10.76 -3.05
N ASP A 295 11.70 9.75 -2.46
CA ASP A 295 11.35 9.32 -1.10
C ASP A 295 12.36 9.97 -0.14
N GLY A 296 11.91 11.00 0.59
CA GLY A 296 12.66 12.02 1.36
C GLY A 296 13.74 11.57 2.35
N ILE A 297 14.70 10.79 1.90
CA ILE A 297 15.97 10.56 2.57
C ILE A 297 17.07 10.74 1.53
N THR A 298 17.52 11.99 1.42
CA THR A 298 18.72 12.28 0.63
C THR A 298 19.92 11.85 1.46
N VAL A 299 20.59 10.78 1.03
CA VAL A 299 21.93 10.43 1.51
C VAL A 299 22.87 11.50 0.94
N THR A 300 23.44 12.34 1.81
CA THR A 300 24.40 13.38 1.43
C THR A 300 25.66 13.22 2.27
N ILE A 301 26.80 13.11 1.60
CA ILE A 301 28.12 12.93 2.20
C ILE A 301 28.66 14.29 2.66
N GLY A 302 29.05 14.37 3.93
CA GLY A 302 29.89 15.45 4.45
C GLY A 302 31.32 15.30 3.95
N SER A 303 31.88 16.39 3.43
CA SER A 303 33.23 16.45 2.90
C SER A 303 34.30 15.98 3.90
N THR A 304 35.24 15.22 3.36
CA THR A 304 36.49 14.80 3.99
C THR A 304 37.29 16.01 4.49
N ALA A 305 37.58 16.03 5.78
CA ALA A 305 38.52 16.98 6.38
C ALA A 305 39.93 16.39 6.43
N GLY A 306 40.83 16.91 5.58
CA GLY A 306 42.14 17.39 6.02
C GLY A 306 43.38 16.58 5.65
N ILE A 307 44.08 17.00 4.59
CA ILE A 307 45.55 17.22 4.59
C ILE A 307 45.88 18.40 3.66
N GLY A 308 46.59 19.42 4.16
CA GLY A 308 47.59 20.15 3.36
C GLY A 308 47.32 21.60 2.89
N VAL A 309 47.56 22.56 3.79
CA VAL A 309 48.27 23.86 3.61
C VAL A 309 48.30 24.53 2.22
N SER A 310 47.73 25.75 2.12
CA SER A 310 48.38 27.00 1.63
C SER A 310 47.34 28.15 1.52
N GLN A 311 47.63 29.32 2.10
CA GLN A 311 46.90 30.60 1.87
C GLN A 311 47.75 31.58 1.00
N PRO A 312 47.35 32.85 0.73
CA PRO A 312 46.33 33.29 -0.26
C PRO A 312 46.83 34.48 -1.14
N LYS A 313 46.08 34.92 -2.18
CA LYS A 313 45.81 36.35 -2.54
C LYS A 313 45.00 36.54 -3.86
N PRO A 314 44.40 37.73 -4.13
CA PRO A 314 43.04 37.90 -4.64
C PRO A 314 42.94 38.68 -5.96
N THR A 315 41.75 38.69 -6.59
CA THR A 315 41.18 39.69 -7.53
C THR A 315 39.85 39.09 -8.05
N GLU A 316 38.75 39.76 -8.40
CA GLU A 316 38.16 41.10 -8.32
C GLU A 316 36.66 40.86 -8.71
N LYS A 317 35.72 41.63 -8.16
CA LYS A 317 34.32 41.68 -8.64
C LYS A 317 34.25 42.49 -9.95
N PRO A 318 33.15 42.37 -10.71
CA PRO A 318 32.24 43.51 -10.70
C PRO A 318 30.76 43.15 -10.55
N GLU A 319 30.06 44.14 -9.99
CA GLU A 319 28.61 44.26 -9.79
C GLU A 319 27.86 44.60 -11.09
N GLY A 320 26.55 44.36 -11.12
CA GLY A 320 25.66 45.07 -12.05
C GLY A 320 24.25 44.49 -12.21
N ALA A 321 23.30 44.99 -11.40
CA ALA A 321 21.89 45.31 -11.72
C ALA A 321 20.92 44.15 -12.12
N SER A 322 19.62 44.12 -11.86
CA SER A 322 18.65 45.05 -11.26
C SER A 322 17.42 44.24 -10.83
N LEU A 323 16.78 44.65 -9.73
CA LEU A 323 15.40 44.30 -9.39
C LEU A 323 14.44 44.72 -10.51
N LYS A 324 13.50 43.86 -10.88
CA LYS A 324 12.17 44.25 -11.37
C LYS A 324 11.11 43.30 -10.81
N HIS A 325 10.23 43.91 -10.02
CA HIS A 325 8.95 43.40 -9.59
C HIS A 325 7.91 43.97 -10.56
N GLN A 326 7.09 43.14 -11.18
CA GLN A 326 5.76 43.47 -11.70
C GLN A 326 5.04 42.15 -11.99
N GLY A 327 3.91 41.95 -11.33
CA GLY A 327 3.01 40.84 -11.60
C GLY A 327 2.16 41.12 -12.83
N GLU A 328 1.61 40.04 -13.39
CA GLU A 328 0.37 40.07 -14.15
C GLU A 328 -0.22 38.65 -14.16
N GLU A 329 -1.47 38.56 -13.69
CA GLU A 329 -2.36 37.43 -13.84
C GLU A 329 -2.81 37.34 -15.31
N GLY A 330 -3.01 36.13 -15.84
CA GLY A 330 -3.57 35.93 -17.18
C GLY A 330 -3.53 34.47 -17.64
N GLU A 331 -4.65 33.79 -17.47
CA GLU A 331 -4.96 32.41 -17.84
C GLU A 331 -4.87 32.10 -19.35
N GLY A 332 -4.71 30.82 -19.72
CA GLY A 332 -5.29 30.32 -20.98
C GLY A 332 -4.55 29.23 -21.78
N ALA A 333 -4.57 28.00 -21.27
CA ALA A 333 -4.73 26.71 -21.99
C ALA A 333 -3.80 26.31 -23.17
N ALA A 334 -2.90 25.35 -22.91
CA ALA A 334 -2.75 24.11 -23.70
C ALA A 334 -1.94 23.07 -22.89
N GLY A 335 -2.58 21.97 -22.47
CA GLY A 335 -1.94 20.66 -22.25
C GLY A 335 -0.79 20.48 -21.25
N GLY A 336 -0.51 21.40 -20.33
CA GLY A 336 0.58 21.27 -19.35
C GLY A 336 0.10 20.84 -17.96
N TYR A 337 0.65 19.76 -17.42
CA TYR A 337 0.53 19.38 -16.01
C TYR A 337 0.80 20.59 -15.10
N ASN A 338 -0.09 20.85 -14.15
CA ASN A 338 0.11 21.88 -13.15
C ASN A 338 1.02 21.34 -12.02
N PRO A 339 2.26 21.85 -11.84
CA PRO A 339 3.21 21.38 -10.82
C PRO A 339 2.68 21.54 -9.38
N TYR A 340 1.68 22.41 -9.20
CA TYR A 340 1.10 22.80 -7.91
C TYR A 340 0.44 21.65 -7.13
N TRP A 341 0.01 20.57 -7.79
CA TRP A 341 -0.78 19.50 -7.14
C TRP A 341 0.04 18.29 -6.67
N ARG A 342 1.32 18.17 -7.06
CA ARG A 342 2.16 16.99 -6.72
C ARG A 342 2.58 16.92 -5.25
N ASP A 343 2.69 18.05 -4.54
CA ASP A 343 3.43 18.10 -3.27
C ASP A 343 2.60 18.32 -1.99
N LYS A 344 1.33 18.73 -2.06
CA LYS A 344 0.60 19.21 -0.86
C LYS A 344 0.23 18.15 0.19
N LEU A 345 0.40 16.87 -0.12
CA LEU A 345 0.11 15.76 0.81
C LEU A 345 1.34 14.89 1.08
N ARG A 346 2.51 15.27 0.55
CA ARG A 346 3.75 14.57 0.84
C ARG A 346 4.18 14.90 2.27
N PRO A 347 4.64 13.92 3.07
CA PRO A 347 5.24 14.25 4.35
C PRO A 347 6.51 15.06 4.14
N ASN A 348 6.73 16.04 5.00
CA ASN A 348 7.91 16.91 4.97
C ASN A 348 8.64 16.94 6.33
N TYR A 349 8.02 16.41 7.38
CA TYR A 349 8.64 16.18 8.68
C TYR A 349 8.36 14.77 9.17
N PHE A 350 9.15 14.29 10.12
CA PHE A 350 8.91 13.02 10.81
C PHE A 350 9.35 13.10 12.26
N ILE A 351 8.76 12.27 13.10
CA ILE A 351 9.20 12.05 14.48
C ILE A 351 9.91 10.71 14.54
N CYS A 352 11.08 10.66 15.15
CA CYS A 352 11.87 9.44 15.26
C CYS A 352 12.57 9.28 16.61
N VAL A 353 12.96 8.03 16.89
CA VAL A 353 13.98 7.67 17.88
C VAL A 353 15.31 7.57 17.14
N ARG A 354 16.31 8.36 17.55
CA ARG A 354 17.66 8.31 16.99
C ARG A 354 18.37 7.07 17.52
N LEU A 355 19.11 6.36 16.66
CA LEU A 355 20.01 5.30 17.13
C LEU A 355 21.29 5.95 17.67
N THR A 356 21.49 5.88 18.99
CA THR A 356 22.61 6.48 19.72
C THR A 356 23.59 5.44 20.26
N ASP A 357 23.19 4.18 20.38
CA ASP A 357 24.09 3.11 20.81
C ASP A 357 25.17 2.87 19.73
N ASP A 358 26.43 3.10 20.09
CA ASP A 358 27.54 3.00 19.15
C ASP A 358 27.73 1.57 18.63
N SER A 359 27.43 0.56 19.43
CA SER A 359 27.58 -0.84 19.02
C SER A 359 26.54 -1.23 17.96
N VAL A 360 25.31 -0.71 18.06
CA VAL A 360 24.27 -0.85 17.03
C VAL A 360 24.72 -0.17 15.73
N ARG A 361 25.24 1.06 15.83
CA ARG A 361 25.69 1.84 14.66
C ARG A 361 26.87 1.16 13.95
N GLU A 362 27.86 0.67 14.69
CA GLU A 362 29.01 -0.06 14.15
C GLU A 362 28.61 -1.35 13.43
N ARG A 363 27.68 -2.13 14.00
CA ARG A 363 27.17 -3.35 13.36
C ARG A 363 26.39 -3.04 12.08
N ILE A 364 25.59 -1.98 12.06
CA ILE A 364 24.93 -1.50 10.84
C ILE A 364 25.96 -1.08 9.79
N CYS A 365 27.02 -0.37 10.18
CA CYS A 365 28.11 -0.02 9.26
C CYS A 365 28.82 -1.25 8.69
N THR A 366 29.03 -2.30 9.50
CA THR A 366 29.60 -3.57 9.00
C THR A 366 28.74 -4.21 7.91
N VAL A 367 27.41 -4.15 8.05
CA VAL A 367 26.49 -4.59 7.00
C VAL A 367 26.64 -3.71 5.76
N GLN A 368 26.68 -2.39 5.92
CA GLN A 368 26.88 -1.46 4.80
C GLN A 368 28.17 -1.75 4.05
N ASP A 369 29.28 -1.98 4.75
CA ASP A 369 30.58 -2.32 4.17
C ASP A 369 30.49 -3.57 3.29
N HIS A 370 29.84 -4.64 3.79
CA HIS A 370 29.61 -5.84 2.99
C HIS A 370 28.77 -5.57 1.73
N LEU A 371 27.68 -4.81 1.86
CA LEU A 371 26.82 -4.47 0.72
C LEU A 371 27.62 -3.72 -0.36
N MET A 372 28.50 -2.79 0.06
CA MET A 372 29.36 -2.01 -0.84
C MET A 372 30.49 -2.85 -1.44
N GLU A 373 31.02 -3.84 -0.73
CA GLU A 373 32.02 -4.77 -1.27
C GLU A 373 31.45 -5.63 -2.40
N GLN A 374 30.20 -6.05 -2.29
CA GLN A 374 29.51 -6.84 -3.32
C GLN A 374 29.00 -5.97 -4.48
N ASP A 375 28.52 -4.75 -4.19
CA ASP A 375 28.05 -3.79 -5.19
C ASP A 375 28.50 -2.36 -4.82
N PRO A 376 29.65 -1.90 -5.37
CA PRO A 376 30.22 -0.59 -5.04
C PRO A 376 29.33 0.61 -5.40
N ALA A 377 28.39 0.46 -6.34
CA ALA A 377 27.47 1.54 -6.71
C ALA A 377 26.50 1.91 -5.57
N LEU A 378 26.36 1.03 -4.57
CA LEU A 378 25.50 1.24 -3.41
C LEU A 378 26.11 2.18 -2.35
N ALA A 379 27.35 2.64 -2.51
CA ALA A 379 27.99 3.51 -1.53
C ALA A 379 27.18 4.79 -1.21
N GLU A 380 26.60 5.41 -2.24
CA GLU A 380 25.74 6.59 -2.08
C GLU A 380 24.32 6.27 -1.57
N CYS A 381 24.00 4.98 -1.40
CA CYS A 381 22.71 4.51 -0.91
C CYS A 381 22.71 4.18 0.59
N CYS A 382 23.89 4.12 1.22
CA CYS A 382 24.03 3.85 2.65
C CYS A 382 23.45 4.99 3.49
N ILE A 383 22.59 4.68 4.45
CA ILE A 383 22.14 5.69 5.42
C ILE A 383 23.32 5.99 6.35
N PRO A 384 23.79 7.25 6.45
CA PRO A 384 24.94 7.57 7.28
C PRO A 384 24.70 7.16 8.74
N GLY A 385 25.72 6.61 9.41
CA GLY A 385 25.60 6.13 10.78
C GLY A 385 25.09 7.19 11.77
N ALA A 386 25.38 8.48 11.51
CA ALA A 386 24.86 9.59 12.31
C ALA A 386 23.36 9.84 12.14
N SER A 387 22.79 9.44 10.99
CA SER A 387 21.39 9.62 10.56
C SER A 387 20.51 8.38 10.79
N LEU A 388 21.04 7.31 11.38
CA LEU A 388 20.25 6.11 11.68
C LEU A 388 19.18 6.40 12.73
N HIS A 389 17.95 5.96 12.46
CA HIS A 389 16.79 6.23 13.30
C HIS A 389 15.67 5.21 13.06
N VAL A 390 14.73 5.17 14.00
CA VAL A 390 13.44 4.48 13.87
C VAL A 390 12.34 5.54 13.78
N THR A 391 11.68 5.63 12.63
CA THR A 391 10.57 6.57 12.41
C THR A 391 9.34 6.11 13.18
N LEU A 392 8.70 7.02 13.91
CA LEU A 392 7.46 6.76 14.68
C LEU A 392 6.22 7.22 13.91
N CYS A 393 6.31 8.38 13.27
CA CYS A 393 5.27 8.92 12.39
C CYS A 393 5.83 9.97 11.44
N THR A 394 5.10 10.24 10.37
CA THR A 394 5.40 11.25 9.36
C THR A 394 4.32 12.33 9.35
N LEU A 395 4.72 13.58 9.13
CA LEU A 395 3.91 14.77 9.34
C LEU A 395 3.89 15.67 8.10
N GLY A 396 2.80 16.42 7.98
CA GLY A 396 2.65 17.54 7.05
C GLY A 396 2.64 18.88 7.79
N LEU A 397 3.77 19.56 7.81
CA LEU A 397 3.94 20.88 8.42
C LEU A 397 4.34 21.84 7.30
N ASP A 398 3.38 22.24 6.48
CA ASP A 398 3.60 23.05 5.27
C ASP A 398 3.88 24.52 5.58
N THR A 399 3.51 25.00 6.77
CA THR A 399 3.72 26.39 7.20
C THR A 399 4.53 26.50 8.49
N ALA A 400 5.15 27.66 8.71
CA ALA A 400 5.90 27.94 9.92
C ALA A 400 5.00 27.89 11.17
N GLU A 401 3.74 28.30 11.06
CA GLU A 401 2.76 28.24 12.13
C GLU A 401 2.42 26.79 12.50
N GLN A 402 2.29 25.90 11.50
CA GLN A 402 2.07 24.47 11.74
C GLN A 402 3.28 23.83 12.43
N LEU A 403 4.49 24.18 12.01
CA LEU A 403 5.72 23.73 12.68
C LEU A 403 5.76 24.20 14.14
N GLN A 404 5.54 25.50 14.38
CA GLN A 404 5.52 26.07 15.73
C GLN A 404 4.43 25.42 16.61
N MET A 405 3.24 25.17 16.05
CA MET A 405 2.16 24.46 16.74
C MET A 405 2.57 23.04 17.13
N CYS A 406 3.21 22.30 16.22
CA CYS A 406 3.70 20.95 16.51
C CYS A 406 4.76 20.96 17.63
N VAL A 407 5.74 21.88 17.55
CA VAL A 407 6.77 22.06 18.58
C VAL A 407 6.16 22.40 19.94
N ALA A 408 5.20 23.33 19.97
CA ALA A 408 4.51 23.73 21.20
C ALA A 408 3.69 22.57 21.79
N THR A 409 3.00 21.81 20.94
CA THR A 409 2.22 20.63 21.34
C THR A 409 3.11 19.58 21.97
N LEU A 410 4.17 19.19 21.28
CA LEU A 410 5.15 18.20 21.74
C LEU A 410 5.78 18.62 23.08
N SER A 411 6.13 19.89 23.23
CA SER A 411 6.65 20.43 24.49
C SER A 411 5.62 20.37 25.62
N LYS A 412 4.35 20.67 25.33
CA LYS A 412 3.25 20.62 26.31
C LYS A 412 2.96 19.19 26.78
N VAL A 413 2.97 18.22 25.88
CA VAL A 413 2.63 16.82 26.20
C VAL A 413 3.83 15.97 26.66
N LYS A 414 5.02 16.59 26.80
CA LYS A 414 6.26 15.92 27.19
C LYS A 414 6.11 15.05 28.44
N ALA A 415 5.44 15.55 29.48
CA ALA A 415 5.27 14.82 30.74
C ALA A 415 4.40 13.57 30.60
N GLU A 416 3.35 13.65 29.76
CA GLU A 416 2.46 12.54 29.46
C GLU A 416 3.17 11.47 28.63
N LEU A 417 3.91 11.89 27.59
CA LEU A 417 4.76 10.98 26.80
C LEU A 417 5.83 10.31 27.67
N LYS A 418 6.48 11.05 28.57
CA LYS A 418 7.47 10.49 29.51
C LYS A 418 6.87 9.42 30.42
N ALA A 419 5.64 9.62 30.90
CA ALA A 419 4.96 8.65 31.75
C ALA A 419 4.56 7.37 31.00
N ALA A 420 4.38 7.47 29.68
CA ALA A 420 4.02 6.35 28.80
C ALA A 420 5.22 5.74 28.07
N LEU A 421 6.46 6.09 28.45
CA LEU A 421 7.64 5.55 27.79
C LEU A 421 7.69 4.03 27.92
N PRO A 422 8.11 3.33 26.85
CA PRO A 422 8.35 1.90 26.90
C PRO A 422 9.40 1.58 27.95
N THR A 423 9.17 0.48 28.68
CA THR A 423 10.06 0.03 29.76
C THR A 423 11.18 -0.87 29.27
N SER A 424 10.99 -1.48 28.11
CA SER A 424 11.99 -2.29 27.41
C SER A 424 12.63 -1.50 26.27
N PRO A 425 13.95 -1.66 26.03
CA PRO A 425 14.59 -1.11 24.85
C PRO A 425 14.01 -1.72 23.57
N LEU A 426 14.23 -1.02 22.47
CA LEU A 426 14.03 -1.57 21.13
C LEU A 426 15.14 -2.58 20.84
N HIS A 427 14.76 -3.78 20.39
CA HIS A 427 15.72 -4.82 20.00
C HIS A 427 15.87 -4.85 18.48
N LEU A 428 17.05 -4.51 17.97
CA LEU A 428 17.36 -4.54 16.55
C LEU A 428 17.97 -5.89 16.21
N HIS A 429 17.21 -6.75 15.53
CA HIS A 429 17.65 -8.10 15.19
C HIS A 429 17.10 -8.56 13.85
N GLY A 430 17.99 -9.02 12.98
CA GLY A 430 17.71 -9.48 11.64
C GLY A 430 17.49 -8.34 10.64
N SER A 431 17.85 -8.61 9.38
CA SER A 431 17.58 -7.71 8.26
C SER A 431 16.34 -8.14 7.47
N SER A 432 15.75 -7.18 6.77
CA SER A 432 14.65 -7.38 5.82
C SER A 432 14.68 -6.27 4.78
N HIS A 433 13.70 -6.25 3.88
CA HIS A 433 13.62 -5.28 2.81
C HIS A 433 12.21 -4.75 2.55
N PHE A 434 12.14 -3.58 1.92
CA PHE A 434 10.95 -3.11 1.22
C PHE A 434 11.18 -3.23 -0.28
N PHE A 435 10.49 -4.17 -0.91
CA PHE A 435 10.53 -4.41 -2.37
C PHE A 435 11.95 -4.51 -2.95
N ASN A 436 12.90 -5.08 -2.19
CA ASN A 436 14.33 -5.15 -2.50
C ASN A 436 15.01 -3.79 -2.78
N ARG A 437 14.33 -2.66 -2.61
CA ARG A 437 14.90 -1.31 -2.83
C ARG A 437 15.52 -0.72 -1.57
N VAL A 438 14.93 -1.04 -0.42
CA VAL A 438 15.38 -0.59 0.90
C VAL A 438 15.76 -1.82 1.71
N VAL A 439 16.95 -1.84 2.29
CA VAL A 439 17.37 -2.83 3.28
C VAL A 439 17.32 -2.17 4.66
N TYR A 440 16.71 -2.84 5.63
CA TYR A 440 16.53 -2.31 6.98
C TYR A 440 16.78 -3.38 8.05
N ALA A 441 17.19 -2.94 9.24
CA ALA A 441 17.18 -3.75 10.45
C ALA A 441 15.75 -3.78 11.02
N LYS A 442 15.26 -4.98 11.35
CA LYS A 442 13.96 -5.15 12.01
C LYS A 442 14.03 -4.63 13.44
N VAL A 443 12.95 -4.03 13.90
CA VAL A 443 12.84 -3.51 15.27
C VAL A 443 11.80 -4.32 16.03
N HIS A 444 12.30 -5.22 16.86
CA HIS A 444 11.53 -5.99 17.83
C HIS A 444 11.23 -5.11 19.04
N HIS A 445 10.00 -5.26 19.55
CA HIS A 445 9.44 -4.38 20.56
C HIS A 445 8.30 -5.07 21.32
N LYS A 446 8.12 -4.65 22.56
CA LYS A 446 6.97 -5.03 23.39
C LYS A 446 5.76 -4.16 23.08
N THR A 447 4.60 -4.56 23.61
CA THR A 447 3.32 -3.88 23.32
C THR A 447 3.25 -2.44 23.84
N ASP A 448 4.05 -2.09 24.84
CA ASP A 448 4.14 -0.74 25.39
C ASP A 448 4.72 0.26 24.37
N PHE A 449 5.62 -0.17 23.48
CA PHE A 449 6.11 0.66 22.38
C PHE A 449 5.01 1.09 21.41
N LEU A 450 4.13 0.17 21.01
CA LEU A 450 3.01 0.51 20.13
C LEU A 450 2.02 1.43 20.85
N ALA A 451 1.75 1.18 22.14
CA ALA A 451 0.91 2.06 22.95
C ALA A 451 1.49 3.49 23.04
N PHE A 452 2.81 3.62 23.19
CA PHE A 452 3.50 4.91 23.16
C PHE A 452 3.35 5.62 21.81
N CYS A 453 3.53 4.89 20.70
CA CYS A 453 3.34 5.44 19.35
C CYS A 453 1.91 5.90 19.12
N ASP A 454 0.92 5.12 19.54
CA ASP A 454 -0.51 5.45 19.41
C ASP A 454 -0.89 6.67 20.25
N LEU A 455 -0.36 6.77 21.48
CA LEU A 455 -0.54 7.94 22.32
C LEU A 455 0.05 9.20 21.65
N LEU A 456 1.29 9.13 21.16
CA LEU A 456 1.93 10.23 20.42
C LEU A 456 1.07 10.67 19.23
N LYS A 457 0.62 9.74 18.40
CA LYS A 457 -0.23 10.04 17.24
C LYS A 457 -1.58 10.64 17.65
N THR A 458 -2.16 10.17 18.75
CA THR A 458 -3.42 10.68 19.30
C THR A 458 -3.28 12.13 19.74
N LEU A 459 -2.27 12.44 20.57
CA LEU A 459 -1.99 13.78 21.07
C LEU A 459 -1.72 14.79 19.93
N LEU A 460 -1.01 14.36 18.90
CA LEU A 460 -0.77 15.18 17.71
C LEU A 460 -2.07 15.47 16.93
N ARG A 461 -2.92 14.46 16.73
CA ARG A 461 -4.21 14.62 16.04
C ARG A 461 -5.17 15.53 16.81
N GLU A 462 -5.23 15.40 18.14
CA GLU A 462 -6.04 16.25 19.01
C GLU A 462 -5.59 17.72 18.95
N ALA A 463 -4.29 17.97 18.76
CA ALA A 463 -3.74 19.29 18.54
C ALA A 463 -3.89 19.81 17.09
N GLY A 464 -4.52 19.02 16.20
CA GLY A 464 -4.72 19.39 14.79
C GLY A 464 -3.48 19.24 13.90
N VAL A 465 -2.43 18.54 14.37
CA VAL A 465 -1.25 18.24 13.56
C VAL A 465 -1.59 17.17 12.51
N GLN A 466 -1.24 17.44 11.25
CA GLN A 466 -1.55 16.52 10.16
C GLN A 466 -0.50 15.39 10.10
N ILE A 467 -0.93 14.19 10.47
CA ILE A 467 -0.14 12.96 10.28
C ILE A 467 -0.36 12.47 8.84
N ARG A 468 0.73 12.23 8.11
CA ARG A 468 0.76 11.84 6.69
C ARG A 468 1.40 10.46 6.48
N ASP A 469 1.19 9.53 7.41
CA ASP A 469 1.68 8.14 7.29
C ASP A 469 1.16 7.49 6.00
N GLY A 470 2.08 7.00 5.16
CA GLY A 470 1.73 6.45 3.84
C GLY A 470 1.30 4.98 3.85
N TYR A 471 1.88 4.17 4.72
CA TYR A 471 1.72 2.71 4.78
C TYR A 471 1.43 2.26 6.22
N GLU A 472 1.09 0.98 6.38
CA GLU A 472 1.00 0.36 7.70
C GLU A 472 2.31 0.54 8.47
N PHE A 473 2.18 0.83 9.77
CA PHE A 473 3.34 1.12 10.61
C PHE A 473 4.13 -0.15 10.89
N VAL A 474 5.33 -0.22 10.32
CA VAL A 474 6.31 -1.27 10.60
C VAL A 474 7.53 -0.60 11.20
N PRO A 475 7.84 -0.78 12.50
CA PRO A 475 9.06 -0.25 13.09
C PRO A 475 10.30 -0.85 12.43
N HIS A 476 11.19 0.01 11.92
CA HIS A 476 12.42 -0.41 11.25
C HIS A 476 13.49 0.68 11.32
N ALA A 477 14.75 0.29 11.17
CA ALA A 477 15.87 1.21 10.95
C ALA A 477 16.47 0.97 9.56
N SER A 478 16.35 1.93 8.66
CA SER A 478 16.88 1.81 7.30
C SER A 478 18.41 1.78 7.31
N ILE A 479 18.98 0.72 6.75
CA ILE A 479 20.44 0.53 6.59
C ILE A 479 20.88 1.17 5.27
N MET A 480 20.12 0.91 4.21
CA MET A 480 20.43 1.33 2.85
C MET A 480 19.16 1.52 2.04
N LYS A 481 19.18 2.46 1.10
CA LYS A 481 18.09 2.72 0.17
C LYS A 481 18.61 3.11 -1.20
N VAL A 482 18.23 2.36 -2.23
CA VAL A 482 18.60 2.70 -3.61
C VAL A 482 17.92 4.01 -4.04
N THR A 483 18.77 5.02 -4.27
CA THR A 483 18.36 6.34 -4.78
C THR A 483 18.09 6.25 -6.28
N ARG A 484 17.39 7.25 -6.84
CA ARG A 484 17.15 7.25 -8.30
C ARG A 484 18.40 7.36 -9.15
N PRO A 485 19.37 8.24 -8.85
CA PRO A 485 20.57 8.33 -9.66
C PRO A 485 21.26 6.96 -9.74
N VAL A 486 21.41 6.29 -8.60
CA VAL A 486 22.02 4.97 -8.53
C VAL A 486 21.16 3.89 -9.21
N ALA A 487 19.83 3.94 -9.08
CA ALA A 487 18.94 3.01 -9.78
C ALA A 487 19.06 3.12 -11.31
N ARG A 488 19.16 4.35 -11.83
CA ARG A 488 19.34 4.62 -13.27
C ARG A 488 20.71 4.15 -13.75
N GLU A 489 21.77 4.44 -12.98
CA GLU A 489 23.13 3.98 -13.28
C GLU A 489 23.23 2.45 -13.29
N ARG A 490 22.61 1.78 -12.30
CA ARG A 490 22.61 0.31 -12.20
C ARG A 490 21.64 -0.38 -13.16
N GLY A 491 20.73 0.37 -13.82
CA GLY A 491 19.62 -0.18 -14.58
C GLY A 491 18.62 -0.99 -13.73
N SER A 492 18.68 -0.86 -12.40
CA SER A 492 17.81 -1.57 -11.46
C SER A 492 17.72 -0.83 -10.14
N LYS A 493 16.48 -0.69 -9.64
CA LYS A 493 16.19 -0.16 -8.31
C LYS A 493 16.28 -1.20 -7.19
N ASN A 494 16.50 -2.46 -7.54
CA ASN A 494 16.51 -3.58 -6.60
C ASN A 494 17.95 -3.92 -6.20
N ILE A 495 18.12 -4.32 -4.96
CA ILE A 495 19.32 -4.93 -4.38
C ILE A 495 19.11 -6.44 -4.47
N ASP A 496 20.12 -7.17 -4.97
CA ASP A 496 20.04 -8.63 -5.05
C ASP A 496 19.91 -9.22 -3.63
N PRO A 497 18.89 -10.05 -3.36
CA PRO A 497 18.68 -10.65 -2.04
C PRO A 497 19.88 -11.44 -1.50
N SER A 498 20.71 -12.01 -2.37
CA SER A 498 21.90 -12.75 -1.97
C SER A 498 22.94 -11.88 -1.24
N ILE A 499 22.97 -10.57 -1.50
CA ILE A 499 23.93 -9.61 -0.92
C ILE A 499 23.60 -9.33 0.55
N TYR A 500 22.33 -9.30 0.94
CA TYR A 500 21.91 -9.08 2.34
C TYR A 500 21.41 -10.33 3.06
N ALA A 501 21.29 -11.47 2.36
CA ALA A 501 20.93 -12.77 2.93
C ALA A 501 21.79 -13.19 4.15
N PRO A 502 23.10 -12.92 4.21
CA PRO A 502 23.91 -13.25 5.39
C PRO A 502 23.45 -12.56 6.68
N PHE A 503 22.70 -11.45 6.57
CA PHE A 503 22.35 -10.60 7.71
C PHE A 503 20.89 -10.75 8.20
N VAL A 504 20.12 -11.69 7.63
CA VAL A 504 18.70 -11.89 7.98
C VAL A 504 18.47 -12.24 9.44
N ASP A 505 19.50 -12.75 10.11
CA ASP A 505 19.51 -13.18 11.52
C ASP A 505 20.64 -12.50 12.32
N THR A 506 21.10 -11.32 11.89
CA THR A 506 22.15 -10.57 12.59
C THR A 506 21.61 -9.86 13.82
N GLU A 507 22.25 -10.08 14.97
CA GLU A 507 22.03 -9.31 16.18
C GLU A 507 22.67 -7.93 16.05
N PHE A 508 21.85 -6.88 15.89
CA PHE A 508 22.33 -5.51 15.85
C PHE A 508 22.35 -4.86 17.23
N GLY A 509 21.66 -5.38 18.25
CA GLY A 509 21.70 -4.88 19.62
C GLY A 509 20.45 -4.12 20.06
N TYR A 510 20.59 -3.29 21.09
CA TYR A 510 19.46 -2.67 21.79
C TYR A 510 19.55 -1.14 21.75
N GLN A 511 18.40 -0.48 21.65
CA GLN A 511 18.29 0.97 21.68
C GLN A 511 17.24 1.41 22.70
N GLU A 512 17.68 2.15 23.71
CA GLU A 512 16.79 2.80 24.68
C GLU A 512 16.07 4.01 24.06
N ILE A 513 14.86 4.30 24.54
CA ILE A 513 14.06 5.45 24.09
C ILE A 513 14.22 6.60 25.08
N ASP A 514 15.38 7.25 25.03
CA ASP A 514 15.71 8.37 25.91
C ASP A 514 15.17 9.71 25.40
N ALA A 515 14.92 9.81 24.08
CA ALA A 515 14.43 11.02 23.44
C ALA A 515 13.70 10.71 22.12
N ILE A 516 12.80 11.62 21.73
CA ILE A 516 12.25 11.68 20.37
C ILE A 516 12.61 12.99 19.69
N HIS A 517 12.74 12.95 18.37
CA HIS A 517 13.22 14.07 17.56
C HIS A 517 12.20 14.39 16.47
N LEU A 518 11.72 15.63 16.44
CA LEU A 518 11.01 16.17 15.28
C LEU A 518 12.06 16.59 14.26
N CYS A 519 12.06 15.99 13.07
CA CYS A 519 13.08 16.16 12.04
C CYS A 519 12.47 16.65 10.72
N SER A 520 13.18 17.53 10.01
CA SER A 520 12.85 17.87 8.62
C SER A 520 13.34 16.78 7.66
N MET A 521 12.56 16.49 6.62
CA MET A 521 12.94 15.63 5.50
C MET A 521 13.77 16.36 4.43
N ASP A 522 14.08 17.64 4.62
CA ASP A 522 14.92 18.42 3.71
C ASP A 522 16.33 17.83 3.61
N LYS A 523 17.12 18.32 2.64
CA LYS A 523 18.51 17.88 2.43
C LYS A 523 19.48 18.39 3.49
N GLU A 524 19.14 19.47 4.17
CA GLU A 524 20.00 20.07 5.18
C GLU A 524 20.16 19.17 6.40
N ARG A 525 21.34 19.22 7.01
CA ARG A 525 21.72 18.41 8.18
C ARG A 525 22.31 19.28 9.27
N ARG A 526 22.22 18.81 10.51
CA ARG A 526 22.94 19.35 11.66
C ARG A 526 24.45 19.17 11.48
N SER A 527 25.25 19.88 12.28
CA SER A 527 26.71 19.76 12.28
C SER A 527 27.23 18.36 12.64
N ASP A 528 26.43 17.56 13.35
CA ASP A 528 26.73 16.17 13.70
C ASP A 528 26.27 15.16 12.63
N GLY A 529 25.74 15.64 11.50
CA GLY A 529 25.24 14.80 10.41
C GLY A 529 23.84 14.21 10.63
N PHE A 530 23.16 14.54 11.73
CA PHE A 530 21.76 14.17 11.90
C PHE A 530 20.83 15.10 11.11
N TYR A 531 19.55 14.73 10.98
CA TYR A 531 18.54 15.58 10.34
C TYR A 531 18.42 16.93 11.07
N LEU A 532 18.09 18.00 10.34
CA LEU A 532 17.66 19.23 11.00
C LEU A 532 16.52 18.94 11.95
N THR A 533 16.70 19.30 13.21
CA THR A 533 15.84 18.91 14.32
C THR A 533 15.23 20.16 14.96
N PRO A 534 14.05 20.63 14.53
CA PRO A 534 13.38 21.77 15.17
C PRO A 534 13.08 21.56 16.66
N LEU A 535 12.86 20.32 17.10
CA LEU A 535 12.64 19.99 18.50
C LEU A 535 13.21 18.62 18.85
N GLU A 536 13.93 18.59 19.96
CA GLU A 536 14.42 17.38 20.62
C GLU A 536 13.76 17.27 21.99
N LEU A 537 12.96 16.22 22.19
CA LEU A 537 12.29 15.94 23.46
C LEU A 537 13.08 14.89 24.24
N ASN A 538 14.00 15.35 25.07
CA ASN A 538 14.74 14.50 26.00
C ASN A 538 13.88 14.09 27.19
N PHE A 539 13.77 12.78 27.44
CA PHE A 539 13.03 12.22 28.56
C PHE A 539 13.91 11.83 29.74
N THR A 540 15.21 11.68 29.53
CA THR A 540 16.19 11.60 30.61
C THR A 540 16.24 12.93 31.37
N SER A 541 16.33 12.85 32.69
CA SER A 541 16.29 13.99 33.61
C SER A 541 17.66 14.64 33.76
#